data_AF-A0A520AI93-F1
#
_entry.id   AF-A0A520AI93-F1
#
_cell.length_a   1.000
_cell.length_b   1.000
_cell.length_c   1.000
_cell.angle_alpha   90.00
_cell.angle_beta   90.00
_cell.angle_gamma   90.00
#
_symmetry.space_group_name_H-M   'P 1'
#
loop_
_entity.id
_entity.type
_entity.pdbx_description
1 polymer ?
#
loop_
_entity_poly.entity_id
_entity_poly.type
_entity_poly.pdbx_seq_one_letter_code
_entity_poly.pdbx_strand_id
1 'polypeptide(L)' 'MLLRKIAKRIKQVREAKGMTQEQVFHELEIHIARIETAKHNISVSTLSKICEYFDITLADFFKKLD' A
#
# COMPACT_ATOMS: atom_id res chain seq x y z
N MET A 1 13.12 -9.94 -0.81
CA MET A 1 13.53 -8.56 -0.48
C MET A 1 12.35 -7.82 0.14
N LEU A 2 12.58 -7.06 1.21
CA LEU A 2 11.55 -6.36 2.01
C LEU A 2 10.58 -5.53 1.16
N LEU A 3 11.09 -4.77 0.20
CA LEU A 3 10.28 -3.89 -0.65
C LEU A 3 9.21 -4.65 -1.46
N ARG A 4 9.54 -5.86 -1.95
CA ARG A 4 8.56 -6.71 -2.66
C ARG A 4 7.45 -7.20 -1.73
N LYS A 5 7.77 -7.49 -0.46
CA LYS A 5 6.76 -7.90 0.52
C LYS A 5 5.82 -6.75 0.84
N ILE A 6 6.36 -5.55 1.06
CA ILE A 6 5.57 -4.32 1.28
C ILE A 6 4.65 -4.04 0.09
N ALA A 7 5.19 -4.03 -1.13
CA ALA A 7 4.41 -3.81 -2.34
C ALA A 7 3.29 -4.84 -2.51
N LYS A 8 3.59 -6.13 -2.28
CA LYS A 8 2.60 -7.21 -2.31
C LYS A 8 1.51 -7.02 -1.25
N ARG A 9 1.89 -6.64 -0.03
CA ARG A 9 0.93 -6.40 1.06
C ARG A 9 0.00 -5.23 0.76
N ILE A 10 0.53 -4.13 0.21
CA ILE A 10 -0.27 -2.97 -0.24
C ILE A 10 -1.29 -3.42 -1.30
N LYS A 11 -0.84 -4.19 -2.30
CA LYS A 11 -1.72 -4.74 -3.34
C LYS A 11 -2.84 -5.61 -2.77
N GLN A 12 -2.52 -6.51 -1.84
CA GLN A 12 -3.51 -7.36 -1.18
C GLN A 12 -4.55 -6.56 -0.39
N VAL A 13 -4.12 -5.51 0.32
CA VAL A 13 -5.04 -4.63 1.05
C VAL A 13 -5.99 -3.93 0.08
N ARG A 14 -5.46 -3.38 -1.02
CA ARG A 14 -6.27 -2.72 -2.05
C ARG A 14 -7.27 -3.68 -2.69
N GLU A 15 -6.83 -4.87 -3.07
CA GLU A 15 -7.68 -5.90 -3.68
C GLU A 15 -8.75 -6.42 -2.71
N ALA A 16 -8.43 -6.58 -1.43
CA ALA A 16 -9.39 -6.97 -0.40
C ALA A 16 -10.50 -5.92 -0.19
N LYS A 17 -10.22 -4.66 -0.51
CA LYS A 17 -11.20 -3.56 -0.50
C LYS A 17 -11.90 -3.36 -1.84
N GLY A 18 -11.63 -4.20 -2.84
CA GLY A 18 -12.26 -4.16 -4.16
C GLY A 18 -11.88 -2.96 -5.02
N MET A 19 -10.77 -2.29 -4.72
CA MET A 19 -10.40 -1.02 -5.36
C MET A 19 -9.43 -1.20 -6.52
N THR A 20 -9.64 -0.42 -7.59
CA THR A 20 -8.67 -0.29 -8.69
C THR A 20 -7.54 0.65 -8.29
N GLN A 21 -6.42 0.58 -9.02
CA GLN A 21 -5.30 1.51 -8.82
C GLN A 21 -5.69 2.97 -9.14
N GLU A 22 -6.60 3.15 -10.11
CA GLU A 22 -7.11 4.46 -10.52
C GLU A 22 -8.00 5.08 -9.44
N GLN A 23 -8.89 4.30 -8.83
CA GLN A 23 -9.72 4.76 -7.71
C GLN A 23 -8.84 5.22 -6.54
N VAL A 24 -7.79 4.47 -6.18
CA VAL A 24 -6.89 4.89 -5.10
C VAL A 24 -6.12 6.17 -5.47
N PHE A 25 -5.74 6.34 -6.74
CA PHE A 25 -5.11 7.58 -7.18
C PHE A 25 -6.04 8.78 -7.06
N HIS A 26 -7.32 8.62 -7.44
CA HIS A 26 -8.34 9.67 -7.32
C HIS A 26 -8.52 10.11 -5.86
N GLU A 27 -8.52 9.16 -4.92
CA GLU A 27 -8.79 9.44 -3.50
C GLU A 27 -7.57 9.96 -2.72
N LEU A 28 -6.36 9.51 -3.07
CA LEU A 28 -5.15 9.82 -2.30
C LEU A 28 -4.11 10.66 -3.03
N GLU A 29 -4.29 10.92 -4.33
CA GLU A 29 -3.29 11.51 -5.22
C GLU A 29 -1.94 10.74 -5.20
N ILE A 30 -2.00 9.44 -4.86
CA ILE A 30 -0.84 8.54 -4.79
C ILE A 30 -0.91 7.55 -5.94
N HIS A 31 0.15 7.52 -6.76
CA HIS A 31 0.32 6.50 -7.81
C HIS A 31 0.66 5.13 -7.20
N ILE A 32 -0.33 4.46 -6.59
CA ILE A 32 -0.14 3.16 -5.92
C ILE A 32 0.39 2.08 -6.88
N ALA A 33 0.10 2.19 -8.18
CA ALA A 33 0.67 1.33 -9.21
C ALA A 33 2.21 1.33 -9.22
N ARG A 34 2.85 2.49 -9.03
CA ARG A 34 4.32 2.59 -8.96
C ARG A 34 4.87 1.88 -7.71
N ILE A 35 4.15 1.97 -6.60
CA ILE A 35 4.49 1.33 -5.34
C ILE A 35 4.41 -0.19 -5.45
N GLU A 36 3.35 -0.70 -6.08
CA GLU A 36 3.12 -2.13 -6.27
C GLU A 36 4.19 -2.82 -7.14
N THR A 37 4.97 -2.06 -7.93
CA THR A 37 6.09 -2.63 -8.71
C THR A 37 7.32 -2.96 -7.87
N ALA A 38 7.43 -2.45 -6.64
CA ALA A 38 8.62 -2.58 -5.78
C ALA A 38 9.93 -2.08 -6.42
N LYS A 39 9.87 -1.15 -7.39
CA LYS A 39 11.06 -0.57 -8.05
C LYS A 39 11.75 0.53 -7.25
N HIS A 40 10.99 1.25 -6.43
CA HIS A 40 11.48 2.34 -5.59
C HIS A 40 10.95 2.18 -4.16
N ASN A 41 11.73 2.62 -3.20
CA ASN A 41 11.25 2.75 -1.83
C ASN A 41 10.12 3.77 -1.76
N ILE A 42 9.22 3.55 -0.81
CA ILE A 42 8.21 4.53 -0.42
C ILE A 42 8.63 5.17 0.89
N SER A 43 8.21 6.42 1.12
CA SER A 43 8.33 7.00 2.44
C SER A 43 7.37 6.30 3.41
N VAL A 44 7.75 6.28 4.69
CA VAL A 44 6.88 5.79 5.76
C VAL A 44 5.63 6.65 5.89
N SER A 45 5.70 7.95 5.61
CA SER A 45 4.53 8.85 5.59
C SER A 45 3.51 8.47 4.51
N THR A 46 3.95 8.12 3.30
CA THR A 46 3.07 7.63 2.23
C THR A 46 2.45 6.29 2.62
N LEU A 47 3.24 5.38 3.21
CA LEU A 47 2.70 4.11 3.73
C LEU A 47 1.63 4.36 4.81
N SER A 48 1.87 5.30 5.73
CA SER A 48 0.91 5.66 6.78
C SER A 48 -0.40 6.16 6.20
N LYS A 49 -0.36 7.05 5.19
CA LYS A 49 -1.57 7.53 4.50
C LYS A 49 -2.36 6.41 3.84
N ILE A 50 -1.67 5.48 3.18
CA ILE A 50 -2.31 4.31 2.56
C ILE A 50 -2.98 3.42 3.62
N CYS A 51 -2.28 3.19 4.73
CA CYS A 51 -2.78 2.42 5.86
C CYS A 51 -4.04 3.06 6.48
N GLU A 52 -3.99 4.37 6.75
CA GLU A 52 -5.12 5.16 7.26
C GLU A 52 -6.33 5.09 6.32
N TYR A 53 -6.11 5.29 5.02
CA TYR A 53 -7.17 5.21 4.01
C TYR A 53 -7.89 3.86 3.99
N PHE A 54 -7.15 2.76 4.19
CA PHE A 54 -7.72 1.42 4.21
C PHE A 54 -8.21 0.96 5.59
N ASP A 55 -8.17 1.85 6.60
CA ASP A 55 -8.52 1.57 8.00
C ASP A 55 -7.67 0.43 8.58
N ILE A 56 -6.35 0.52 8.40
CA ILE A 56 -5.36 -0.45 8.88
C ILE A 56 -4.27 0.30 9.65
N THR A 57 -3.89 -0.20 10.83
CA THR A 57 -2.73 0.37 11.55
C THR A 57 -1.41 -0.06 10.90
N LEU A 58 -0.36 0.75 11.03
CA LEU A 58 0.98 0.34 10.59
C LEU A 58 1.42 -0.98 11.25
N ALA A 59 1.11 -1.16 12.54
CA ALA A 59 1.42 -2.41 13.26
C ALA A 59 0.75 -3.62 12.58
N ASP A 60 -0.54 -3.55 12.27
CA ASP A 60 -1.27 -4.64 11.61
C ASP A 60 -0.85 -4.85 10.16
N PHE A 61 -0.42 -3.78 9.48
CA PHE A 61 0.21 -3.89 8.17
C PHE A 61 1.47 -4.74 8.25
N PHE A 62 2.37 -4.46 9.20
CA PHE A 62 3.66 -5.15 9.37
C PHE A 62 3.55 -6.55 9.97
N LYS A 63 2.52 -6.85 10.78
CA LYS A 63 2.26 -8.22 11.31
C LYS A 63 2.11 -9.29 10.22
N LYS A 64 1.73 -8.91 9.01
CA LYS A 64 1.51 -9.85 7.88
C LYS A 64 2.63 -9.80 6.83
N LEU A 65 3.81 -9.29 7.19
CA LEU A 65 5.00 -9.24 6.33
C LEU A 65 5.97 -10.38 6.63
N ASP A 66 5.50 -11.63 6.50
CA ASP A 66 6.34 -12.82 6.60
C ASP A 66 7.10 -13.15 5.31
#